data_AF-A0A453SJ83-F1
#
_entry.id   AF-A0A453SJ83-F1
#
_cell.length_a   1.000
_cell.length_b   1.000
_cell.length_c   1.000
_cell.angle_alpha   90.00
_cell.angle_beta   90.00
_cell.angle_gamma   90.00
#
_symmetry.space_group_name_H-M   'P 1'
#
loop_
_entity.id
_entity.type
_entity.pdbx_description
1 polymer ?
#
loop_
_entity_poly.entity_id
_entity_poly.type
_entity_poly.pdbx_seq_one_letter_code
_entity_poly.pdbx_strand_id
1 'polypeptide(L)'
;WLTTAGMFFVCIIGVLERGITIGSLGSKSFLTYESNTLFALFFMIECNIVGGNWIELPARMYSKATRIMSYCQLELDCLYSDLVSHGPEGEYSKMALFCILSFDIEFAGRKGYFPEPNHDPVIQVYFITFVF
;
A
#
# COMPACT_ATOMS: atom_id res chain seq x y z
N TRP A 1 -9.31 -4.29 -3.42
CA TRP A 1 -10.30 -3.19 -3.53
C TRP A 1 -9.66 -1.89 -3.98
N LEU A 2 -8.73 -1.29 -3.21
CA LEU A 2 -8.06 -0.03 -3.59
C LEU A 2 -7.32 -0.10 -4.94
N THR A 3 -6.65 -1.22 -5.23
CA THR A 3 -5.94 -1.44 -6.50
C THR A 3 -6.88 -1.57 -7.69
N THR A 4 -7.99 -2.29 -7.55
CA THR A 4 -9.00 -2.46 -8.60
C THR A 4 -9.73 -1.16 -8.92
N ALA A 5 -10.13 -0.41 -7.88
CA ALA A 5 -10.78 0.89 -8.05
C ALA A 5 -9.83 1.92 -8.68
N GLY A 6 -8.58 1.96 -8.24
CA GLY A 6 -7.55 2.81 -8.86
C GLY A 6 -7.31 2.46 -10.33
N MET A 7 -7.22 1.16 -10.67
CA MET A 7 -7.04 0.73 -12.06
C MET A 7 -8.26 1.08 -12.94
N PHE A 8 -9.46 0.93 -12.40
CA PHE A 8 -10.69 1.31 -13.10
C PHE A 8 -10.74 2.81 -13.41
N PHE A 9 -10.32 3.65 -12.45
CA PHE A 9 -10.24 5.10 -12.62
C PHE A 9 -9.24 5.48 -13.73
N VAL A 10 -8.05 4.89 -13.73
CA VAL A 10 -7.05 5.08 -14.79
C VAL A 10 -7.57 4.65 -16.17
N CYS A 11 -8.28 3.53 -16.23
CA CYS A 11 -8.89 3.06 -17.48
C CYS A 11 -9.94 4.04 -18.02
N ILE A 12 -10.81 4.59 -17.15
CA ILE A 12 -11.84 5.56 -17.55
C ILE A 12 -11.20 6.82 -18.13
N ILE A 13 -10.17 7.37 -17.48
CA ILE A 13 -9.44 8.53 -17.98
C ILE A 13 -8.91 8.25 -19.39
N GLY A 14 -8.22 7.12 -19.55
CA GLY A 14 -7.68 6.75 -20.86
C GLY A 14 -8.76 6.59 -21.94
N VAL A 15 -9.96 6.13 -21.59
CA VAL A 15 -11.09 6.04 -22.53
C VAL A 15 -11.67 7.43 -22.85
N LEU A 16 -11.80 8.32 -21.86
CA LEU A 16 -12.33 9.68 -22.05
C LEU A 16 -11.39 10.57 -22.87
N GLU A 17 -10.08 10.47 -22.66
CA GLU A 17 -9.06 11.21 -23.40
C GLU A 17 -8.93 10.72 -24.85
N ARG A 18 -8.95 9.39 -25.07
CA ARG A 18 -8.95 8.81 -26.43
C ARG A 18 -10.25 9.04 -27.18
N GLY A 19 -11.33 9.33 -26.45
CA GLY A 19 -12.64 9.66 -27.00
C GLY A 19 -13.61 8.48 -27.02
N ILE A 20 -14.88 8.81 -26.80
CA ILE A 20 -16.00 7.86 -26.77
C ILE A 20 -16.92 8.17 -27.95
N THR A 21 -17.33 7.14 -28.68
CA THR A 21 -18.32 7.27 -29.76
C THR A 21 -19.72 7.10 -29.18
N ILE A 22 -20.52 8.16 -29.20
CA ILE A 22 -21.91 8.15 -28.74
C ILE A 22 -22.79 8.26 -29.97
N GLY A 23 -23.66 7.27 -30.20
CA GLY A 23 -24.36 7.06 -31.48
C GLY A 23 -24.88 8.33 -32.16
N SER A 24 -25.79 9.06 -31.51
CA SER A 24 -26.39 10.29 -32.07
C SER A 24 -25.52 11.55 -31.93
N LEU A 25 -24.40 11.48 -31.22
CA LEU A 25 -23.58 12.65 -30.81
C LEU A 25 -22.17 12.68 -31.43
N GLY A 26 -21.78 11.61 -32.14
CA GLY A 26 -20.45 11.46 -32.75
C GLY A 26 -19.36 11.05 -31.75
N SER A 27 -18.10 11.17 -32.17
CA SER A 27 -16.94 10.95 -31.29
C SER A 27 -16.67 12.21 -30.46
N LYS A 28 -16.59 12.04 -29.14
CA LYS A 28 -16.26 13.11 -28.18
C LYS A 28 -15.07 12.70 -27.35
N SER A 29 -14.00 13.49 -27.42
CA SER A 29 -12.86 13.42 -26.50
C SER A 29 -13.02 14.48 -25.42
N PHE A 30 -12.70 14.12 -24.18
CA PHE A 30 -12.77 15.01 -23.03
C PHE A 30 -11.37 15.23 -22.47
N LEU A 31 -11.07 16.46 -22.05
CA LEU A 31 -9.84 16.77 -21.35
C LEU A 31 -10.08 16.56 -19.86
N THR A 32 -9.37 15.62 -19.25
CA THR A 32 -9.44 15.34 -17.82
C THR A 32 -8.36 16.10 -17.08
N TYR A 33 -8.74 17.13 -16.32
CA TYR A 33 -7.84 17.80 -15.38
C TYR A 33 -8.03 17.20 -13.98
N GLU A 34 -6.92 16.95 -13.28
CA GLU A 34 -6.84 16.49 -11.89
C GLU A 34 -7.21 15.02 -11.61
N SER A 35 -6.38 14.07 -12.06
CA SER A 35 -6.68 12.66 -11.83
C SER A 35 -5.46 11.74 -11.69
N ASN A 36 -4.27 12.27 -11.36
CA ASN A 36 -3.05 11.45 -11.21
C ASN A 36 -2.66 11.18 -9.74
N THR A 37 -3.53 11.51 -8.79
CA THR A 37 -3.31 11.19 -7.37
C THR A 37 -3.49 9.68 -7.18
N LEU A 38 -2.55 9.04 -6.48
CA LEU A 38 -2.65 7.62 -6.16
C LEU A 38 -3.95 7.35 -5.40
N PHE A 39 -4.70 6.32 -5.81
CA PHE A 39 -6.00 6.01 -5.19
C PHE A 39 -5.88 5.76 -3.67
N ALA A 40 -4.75 5.20 -3.22
CA ALA A 40 -4.45 5.06 -1.80
C ALA A 40 -4.34 6.41 -1.07
N LEU A 41 -3.73 7.42 -1.71
CA LEU A 41 -3.64 8.77 -1.16
C LEU A 41 -5.02 9.45 -1.14
N PHE A 42 -5.84 9.23 -2.18
CA PHE A 42 -7.22 9.71 -2.16
C PHE A 42 -8.02 9.11 -1.00
N PHE A 43 -7.91 7.80 -0.79
CA PHE A 43 -8.51 7.12 0.37
C PHE A 43 -8.04 7.71 1.70
N MET A 44 -6.75 8.00 1.84
CA MET A 44 -6.19 8.64 3.04
C MET A 44 -6.79 10.04 3.26
N ILE A 45 -6.89 10.85 2.22
CA ILE A 45 -7.46 12.20 2.30
C ILE A 45 -8.93 12.14 2.72
N GLU A 46 -9.74 11.31 2.06
CA GLU A 46 -11.17 11.17 2.34
C GLU A 46 -11.44 10.67 3.77
N CYS A 47 -10.58 9.80 4.29
CA CYS A 47 -10.70 9.27 5.65
C CYS A 47 -9.92 10.09 6.70
N ASN A 48 -9.32 11.22 6.31
CA ASN A 48 -8.44 12.03 7.16
C ASN A 48 -7.33 11.21 7.85
N ILE A 49 -6.73 10.26 7.12
CA ILE A 49 -5.64 9.40 7.58
C ILE A 49 -4.30 10.03 7.16
N VAL A 50 -3.39 10.17 8.13
CA VAL A 50 -2.01 10.61 7.89
C VAL A 50 -1.01 9.44 7.99
N GLY A 51 0.27 9.70 7.71
CA GLY A 51 1.32 8.70 7.93
C GLY A 51 1.58 8.46 9.42
N GLY A 52 1.78 7.20 9.83
CA GLY A 52 2.04 6.85 11.24
C GLY A 52 0.83 7.01 12.17
N ASN A 53 -0.37 7.01 11.60
CA ASN A 53 -1.64 7.30 12.27
C ASN A 53 -2.19 6.08 13.01
N TRP A 54 -2.87 6.32 14.15
CA TRP A 54 -3.63 5.28 14.83
C TRP A 54 -5.01 5.11 14.19
N ILE A 55 -5.35 3.87 13.87
CA ILE A 55 -6.64 3.51 13.29
C ILE A 55 -7.41 2.65 14.29
N GLU A 56 -8.64 3.05 14.56
CA GLU A 56 -9.57 2.29 15.39
C GLU A 56 -10.68 1.69 14.53
N LEU A 57 -10.99 0.42 14.81
CA LEU A 57 -12.14 -0.30 14.27
C LEU A 57 -13.13 -0.53 15.42
N PRO A 58 -14.26 0.20 15.48
CA PRO A 58 -15.24 0.03 16.53
C PRO A 58 -15.77 -1.41 16.58
N ALA A 59 -16.08 -1.88 17.79
CA ALA A 59 -16.64 -3.21 17.97
C ALA A 59 -17.89 -3.40 17.11
N ARG A 60 -18.02 -4.59 16.48
CA ARG A 60 -19.11 -4.98 15.57
C ARG A 60 -19.10 -4.31 14.18
N MET A 61 -18.19 -3.36 13.93
CA MET A 61 -18.02 -2.74 12.61
C MET A 61 -16.95 -3.41 11.75
N TYR A 62 -16.44 -4.55 12.21
CA TYR A 62 -15.51 -5.38 11.48
C TYR A 62 -15.90 -6.85 11.62
N SER A 63 -15.47 -7.65 10.66
CA SER A 63 -15.60 -9.10 10.67
C SER A 63 -14.25 -9.74 10.42
N LYS A 64 -14.08 -11.01 10.81
CA LYS A 64 -12.86 -11.73 10.45
C LYS A 64 -12.81 -11.90 8.94
N ALA A 65 -11.63 -11.71 8.35
CA ALA A 65 -11.46 -11.86 6.91
C ALA A 65 -11.94 -13.24 6.44
N THR A 66 -12.76 -13.24 5.39
CA THR A 66 -13.33 -14.50 4.85
C THR A 66 -12.25 -15.36 4.20
N ARG A 67 -11.23 -14.71 3.63
CA ARG A 67 -10.08 -15.35 2.99
C ARG A 67 -8.80 -14.77 3.58
N ILE A 68 -8.07 -15.60 4.32
CA ILE A 68 -6.76 -15.23 4.86
C ILE A 68 -5.74 -15.18 3.73
N MET A 69 -5.01 -14.08 3.61
CA MET A 69 -4.02 -13.88 2.53
C MET A 69 -2.64 -13.42 3.01
N SER A 70 -2.50 -13.09 4.29
CA SER A 70 -1.25 -12.65 4.91
C SER A 70 -0.82 -13.61 6.03
N TYR A 71 0.35 -13.32 6.62
CA TYR A 71 0.86 -14.00 7.80
C TYR A 71 0.57 -13.23 9.10
N CYS A 72 -0.22 -12.16 9.04
CA CYS A 72 -0.58 -11.37 10.21
C CYS A 72 -1.46 -12.17 11.17
N GLN A 73 -1.34 -11.86 12.46
CA GLN A 73 -2.14 -12.52 13.50
C GLN A 73 -3.63 -12.16 13.41
N LEU A 74 -3.93 -10.94 12.94
CA LEU A 74 -5.28 -10.40 12.78
C LEU A 74 -5.49 -9.99 11.32
N GLU A 75 -6.53 -10.53 10.70
CA GLU A 75 -7.03 -10.09 9.40
C GLU A 75 -8.54 -9.85 9.51
N LEU A 76 -8.94 -8.62 9.23
CA LEU A 76 -10.29 -8.13 9.44
C LEU A 76 -10.80 -7.43 8.18
N ASP A 77 -12.07 -7.63 7.87
CA ASP A 77 -12.81 -6.92 6.83
C ASP A 77 -13.72 -5.87 7.49
N CYS A 78 -13.67 -4.62 7.03
CA CYS A 78 -14.53 -3.52 7.48
C CYS A 78 -14.89 -2.57 6.31
N LEU A 79 -15.93 -1.77 6.49
CA LEU A 79 -16.25 -0.70 5.57
C LEU A 79 -15.38 0.52 5.85
N TYR A 80 -15.01 1.25 4.80
CA TYR A 80 -14.18 2.44 4.95
C TYR A 80 -14.86 3.54 5.79
N SER A 81 -16.20 3.61 5.76
CA SER A 81 -17.00 4.55 6.53
C SER A 81 -16.97 4.30 8.03
N ASP A 82 -16.62 3.09 8.44
CA ASP A 82 -16.64 2.67 9.84
C ASP A 82 -15.28 2.83 10.52
N LEU A 83 -14.26 3.19 9.75
CA LEU A 83 -12.90 3.41 10.21
C LEU A 83 -12.79 4.76 10.91
N VAL A 84 -12.17 4.76 12.10
CA VAL A 84 -11.90 6.00 12.86
C VAL A 84 -10.41 6.31 12.78
N SER A 85 -10.09 7.48 12.23
CA SER A 85 -8.73 8.01 12.12
C SER A 85 -8.41 8.92 13.32
N HIS A 86 -7.36 8.59 14.07
CA HIS A 86 -6.91 9.39 15.21
C HIS A 86 -5.63 10.14 14.86
N GLY A 87 -5.72 11.47 14.77
CA GLY A 87 -4.56 12.33 14.55
C GLY A 87 -3.48 12.15 15.63
N PRO A 88 -2.21 12.48 15.34
CA PRO A 88 -1.07 12.18 16.21
C PRO A 88 -0.95 13.15 17.41
N GLU A 89 -2.01 13.23 18.20
CA GLU A 89 -2.14 14.13 19.35
C GLU A 89 -2.41 13.31 20.63
N GLY A 90 -1.94 13.82 21.77
CA GLY A 90 -2.17 13.20 23.08
C GLY A 90 -1.70 11.74 23.12
N GLU A 91 -2.62 10.83 23.49
CA GLU A 91 -2.35 9.39 23.58
C GLU A 91 -1.98 8.74 22.23
N TYR A 92 -2.44 9.31 21.11
CA TYR A 92 -2.17 8.83 19.76
C TYR A 92 -0.86 9.38 19.17
N SER A 93 -0.07 10.13 19.95
CA SER A 93 1.29 10.52 19.56
C SER A 93 2.32 9.40 19.78
N LYS A 94 1.96 8.35 20.54
CA LYS A 94 2.84 7.22 20.85
C LYS A 94 3.05 6.38 19.59
N MET A 95 4.26 5.84 19.44
CA MET A 95 4.54 4.86 18.40
C MET A 95 4.16 3.45 18.85
N ALA A 96 3.66 2.64 17.91
CA ALA A 96 3.50 1.21 18.14
C ALA A 96 4.87 0.55 18.30
N LEU A 97 4.88 -0.63 18.92
CA LEU A 97 6.10 -1.41 19.04
C LEU A 97 6.46 -2.01 17.67
N PHE A 98 7.66 -1.70 17.17
CA PHE A 98 8.11 -2.16 15.86
C PHE A 98 9.14 -3.27 16.00
N CYS A 99 8.98 -4.33 15.22
CA CYS A 99 10.02 -5.33 15.01
C CYS A 99 10.93 -4.88 13.86
N ILE A 100 12.16 -4.46 14.19
CA ILE A 100 13.17 -4.05 13.22
C ILE A 100 14.12 -5.22 12.99
N LEU A 101 14.19 -5.69 11.75
CA LEU A 101 15.16 -6.68 11.31
C LEU A 101 16.32 -5.97 10.58
N SER A 102 17.53 -6.13 11.10
CA SER A 102 18.76 -5.75 10.41
C SER A 102 19.50 -7.04 10.03
N PHE A 103 19.99 -7.12 8.80
CA PHE A 103 20.74 -8.27 8.33
C PHE A 103 21.88 -7.85 7.41
N ASP A 104 22.89 -8.69 7.35
CA ASP A 104 24.07 -8.54 6.51
C ASP A 104 24.43 -9.89 5.88
N ILE A 105 25.02 -9.85 4.68
CA ILE A 105 25.34 -11.06 3.92
C ILE A 105 26.78 -11.03 3.44
N GLU A 106 27.41 -12.19 3.45
CA GLU A 106 28.76 -12.39 2.95
C GLU A 106 28.75 -13.39 1.81
N PHE A 107 29.56 -13.15 0.78
CA PHE A 107 29.66 -13.99 -0.42
C PHE A 107 31.12 -14.42 -0.65
N ALA A 108 31.30 -15.53 -1.34
CA ALA A 108 32.62 -16.00 -1.76
C ALA A 108 32.97 -15.44 -3.15
N GLY A 109 33.57 -14.25 -3.20
CA GLY A 109 33.90 -13.54 -4.43
C GLY A 109 35.15 -14.04 -5.15
N ARG A 110 35.15 -13.97 -6.49
CA ARG A 110 36.35 -14.15 -7.32
C ARG A 110 37.30 -12.95 -7.21
N LYS A 111 38.61 -13.23 -7.15
CA LYS A 111 39.64 -12.19 -6.98
C LYS A 111 39.63 -11.19 -8.15
N GLY A 112 39.50 -9.91 -7.83
CA GLY A 112 39.56 -8.82 -8.81
C GLY A 112 38.26 -8.55 -9.57
N TYR A 113 37.18 -9.24 -9.21
CA TYR A 113 35.84 -9.05 -9.78
C TYR A 113 34.88 -8.55 -8.70
N PHE A 114 33.91 -7.73 -9.10
CA PHE A 114 32.76 -7.44 -8.26
C PHE A 114 31.87 -8.70 -8.20
N PRO A 115 31.15 -8.95 -7.10
CA PRO A 115 30.35 -10.16 -6.93
C PRO A 115 29.20 -10.22 -7.94
N GLU A 116 29.06 -11.37 -8.59
CA GLU A 116 27.97 -11.65 -9.52
C GLU A 116 27.07 -12.75 -8.95
N PRO A 117 25.73 -12.54 -8.84
CA PRO A 117 24.82 -13.50 -8.22
C PRO A 117 24.84 -14.91 -8.83
N ASN A 118 25.23 -15.04 -10.11
CA ASN A 118 25.31 -16.31 -10.81
C ASN A 118 26.61 -17.09 -10.56
N HIS A 119 27.64 -16.43 -10.01
CA HIS A 119 28.99 -16.98 -9.91
C HIS A 119 29.54 -16.98 -8.48
N ASP A 120 29.12 -16.04 -7.64
CA ASP A 120 29.68 -15.79 -6.32
C ASP A 120 28.58 -16.07 -5.27
N PRO A 121 28.53 -17.29 -4.69
CA PRO A 121 27.44 -17.68 -3.80
C PRO A 121 27.52 -16.95 -2.45
N VAL A 122 26.35 -16.68 -1.87
CA VAL A 122 26.24 -16.24 -0.48
C VAL A 122 26.68 -17.38 0.43
N ILE A 123 27.61 -17.10 1.34
CA ILE A 123 28.18 -18.07 2.27
C ILE A 123 27.71 -17.86 3.70
N GLN A 124 27.35 -16.62 4.08
CA GLN A 124 26.86 -16.32 5.42
C GLN A 124 25.76 -15.26 5.37
N VAL A 125 24.82 -15.38 6.31
CA VAL A 125 23.77 -14.40 6.56
C VAL A 125 23.71 -14.18 8.06
N TYR A 126 23.96 -12.95 8.48
CA TYR A 126 23.84 -12.52 9.87
C TYR A 126 22.58 -11.68 10.01
N PHE A 127 21.82 -11.87 11.08
CA PHE A 127 20.66 -11.03 11.36
C PHE A 127 20.52 -10.76 12.85
N ILE A 128 19.97 -9.59 13.15
CA ILE A 128 19.58 -9.18 14.49
C ILE A 128 18.19 -8.56 14.43
N THR A 129 17.35 -8.89 15.40
CA THR A 129 16.00 -8.35 15.51
C THR A 129 15.89 -7.52 16.78
N PHE A 130 15.39 -6.30 16.64
CA PHE A 130 15.09 -5.40 17.74
C PHE A 130 13.57 -5.24 17.86
N VAL A 131 13.07 -5.21 19.09
CA VAL A 131 11.68 -4.84 19.39
C VAL A 131 11.76 -3.55 20.19
N PHE A 132 11.29 -2.46 19.60
CA PHE A 132 11.21 -1.14 20.24
C PHE A 132 9.81 -0.89 20.74
#